data_AF-A0A9X1XJD9-F1
#
_entry.id   AF-A0A9X1XJD9-F1
#
_cell.length_a   1.000
_cell.length_b   1.000
_cell.length_c   1.000
_cell.angle_alpha   90.00
_cell.angle_beta   90.00
_cell.angle_gamma   90.00
#
_symmetry.space_group_name_H-M   'P 1'
#
loop_
_entity.id
_entity.type
_entity.pdbx_description
1 polymer ?
#
loop_
_entity_poly.entity_id
_entity_poly.type
_entity_poly.pdbx_seq_one_letter_code
_entity_poly.pdbx_strand_id
1 'polypeptide(L)'
;MLKIDEKEIQGKIEFGEKIVGRGKVGIQSWYLSSTSIALVLEIAEDPEIEPEDLPLVGYGCGGWIFEHEYTSSESEVVAAIKLGLSQFKQNSLEYVPAVTCACAQ
;
A
#
# COMPACT_ATOMS: atom_id res chain seq x y z
N MET A 1 -16.54 7.02 -4.62
CA MET A 1 -15.78 5.78 -4.37
C MET A 1 -15.35 5.21 -5.70
N LEU A 2 -14.05 5.16 -5.94
CA LEU A 2 -13.42 4.59 -7.14
C LEU A 2 -12.92 3.18 -6.81
N LYS A 3 -13.11 2.23 -7.73
CA LYS A 3 -12.55 0.88 -7.61
C LYS A 3 -11.38 0.73 -8.58
N ILE A 4 -10.29 0.16 -8.10
CA ILE A 4 -9.18 -0.31 -8.94
C ILE A 4 -9.32 -1.84 -9.01
N ASP A 5 -9.41 -2.36 -10.21
CA ASP A 5 -9.40 -3.81 -10.48
C ASP A 5 -8.56 -4.05 -11.73
N GLU A 6 -7.24 -3.98 -11.52
CA GLU A 6 -6.24 -4.26 -12.54
C GLU A 6 -5.49 -5.54 -12.14
N LYS A 7 -4.85 -6.20 -13.12
CA LYS A 7 -4.32 -7.57 -13.01
C LYS A 7 -3.59 -7.89 -11.70
N GLU A 8 -2.80 -6.95 -11.17
CA GLU A 8 -2.04 -7.12 -9.93
C GLU A 8 -2.34 -6.06 -8.88
N ILE A 9 -3.32 -5.19 -9.10
CA ILE A 9 -3.66 -4.10 -8.19
C ILE A 9 -5.17 -4.08 -8.03
N GLN A 10 -5.62 -4.32 -6.81
CA GLN A 10 -7.03 -4.27 -6.47
C GLN A 10 -7.23 -3.35 -5.28
N GLY A 11 -8.34 -2.63 -5.24
CA GLY A 11 -8.69 -1.85 -4.07
C GLY A 11 -9.80 -0.84 -4.31
N LYS A 12 -10.06 -0.06 -3.28
CA LYS A 12 -11.10 0.97 -3.28
C LYS A 12 -10.53 2.27 -2.73
N ILE A 13 -10.95 3.37 -3.34
CA ILE A 13 -10.56 4.72 -2.96
C ILE A 13 -11.82 5.54 -2.71
N GLU A 14 -11.86 6.19 -1.57
CA GLU A 14 -12.91 7.10 -1.15
C GLU A 14 -12.37 8.52 -1.24
N PHE A 15 -13.12 9.37 -1.94
CA PHE A 15 -12.84 10.79 -2.07
C PHE A 15 -13.85 11.53 -1.19
N GLY A 16 -13.34 12.25 -0.19
CA GLY A 16 -14.12 13.09 0.72
C GLY A 16 -13.26 14.23 1.24
N GLU A 17 -13.42 14.61 2.50
CA GLU A 17 -12.52 15.56 3.17
C GLU A 17 -11.06 15.08 3.18
N LYS A 18 -10.87 13.76 3.18
CA LYS A 18 -9.61 13.09 2.90
C LYS A 18 -9.81 12.07 1.78
N ILE A 19 -8.74 11.83 1.05
CA ILE A 19 -8.63 10.72 0.13
C ILE A 19 -8.07 9.55 0.92
N VAL A 20 -8.84 8.47 1.00
CA VAL A 20 -8.44 7.26 1.70
C VAL A 20 -8.67 6.08 0.79
N GLY A 21 -7.72 5.17 0.72
CA GLY A 21 -7.86 3.96 -0.08
C GLY A 21 -7.16 2.79 0.55
N ARG A 22 -7.57 1.60 0.16
CA ARG A 22 -6.93 0.34 0.59
C ARG A 22 -7.19 -0.77 -0.39
N GLY A 23 -6.29 -1.74 -0.39
CA GLY A 23 -6.39 -2.89 -1.26
C GLY A 23 -5.14 -3.76 -1.24
N LYS A 24 -4.95 -4.53 -2.31
CA LYS A 24 -3.80 -5.41 -2.49
C LYS A 24 -3.03 -5.11 -3.77
N VAL A 25 -1.73 -5.36 -3.73
CA VAL A 25 -0.81 -5.42 -4.86
C VAL A 25 -0.14 -6.80 -4.84
N GLY A 26 -0.51 -7.69 -5.76
CA GLY A 26 -0.11 -9.11 -5.65
C GLY A 26 -0.58 -9.72 -4.32
N ILE A 27 0.36 -10.12 -3.46
CA ILE A 27 0.06 -10.66 -2.12
C ILE A 27 0.15 -9.61 -1.00
N GLN A 28 0.72 -8.44 -1.28
CA GLN A 28 0.94 -7.38 -0.30
C GLN A 28 -0.28 -6.48 -0.18
N SER A 29 -0.54 -5.98 1.03
CA SER A 29 -1.59 -5.02 1.31
C SER A 29 -1.08 -3.59 1.19
N TRP A 30 -1.92 -2.67 0.72
CA TRP A 30 -1.60 -1.24 0.64
C TRP A 30 -2.70 -0.38 1.22
N TYR A 31 -2.30 0.79 1.73
CA TYR A 31 -3.16 1.82 2.29
C TYR A 31 -2.75 3.18 1.77
N LEU A 32 -3.72 3.96 1.30
CA LEU A 32 -3.55 5.34 0.85
C LEU A 32 -4.25 6.27 1.84
N SER A 33 -3.59 7.35 2.23
CA SER A 33 -4.21 8.46 2.95
C SER A 33 -3.68 9.80 2.49
N SER A 34 -4.55 10.82 2.40
CA SER A 34 -4.12 12.19 2.16
C SER A 34 -3.93 12.98 3.45
N THR A 35 -2.88 13.78 3.48
CA THR A 35 -2.75 14.95 4.37
C THR A 35 -3.20 16.21 3.63
N SER A 36 -3.00 17.39 4.21
CA SER A 36 -3.26 18.67 3.54
C SER A 36 -2.28 19.00 2.41
N ILE A 37 -1.14 18.29 2.33
CA ILE A 37 -0.06 18.60 1.39
C ILE A 37 0.45 17.38 0.61
N ALA A 38 0.11 16.16 1.04
CA ALA A 38 0.62 14.95 0.41
C ALA A 38 -0.43 13.84 0.33
N LEU A 39 -0.22 12.93 -0.63
CA LEU A 39 -0.74 11.56 -0.63
C LEU A 39 0.34 10.65 -0.05
N VAL A 40 -0.03 9.83 0.92
CA VAL A 40 0.85 8.85 1.56
C VAL A 40 0.33 7.46 1.23
N LEU A 41 1.14 6.69 0.52
CA LEU A 41 0.90 5.29 0.22
C LEU A 41 1.81 4.44 1.10
N GLU A 42 1.21 3.59 1.92
CA GLU A 42 1.90 2.58 2.72
C GLU A 42 1.63 1.21 2.11
N ILE A 43 2.65 0.37 2.05
CA ILE A 43 2.57 -1.00 1.57
C ILE A 43 3.18 -1.91 2.63
N ALA A 44 2.41 -2.88 3.11
CA ALA A 44 2.88 -3.90 4.03
C ALA A 44 3.82 -4.88 3.30
N GLU A 45 5.01 -5.08 3.84
CA GLU A 45 5.96 -6.06 3.28
C GLU A 45 5.60 -7.50 3.70
N ASP A 46 4.95 -7.66 4.86
CA ASP A 46 4.44 -8.96 5.32
C ASP A 46 3.08 -9.27 4.68
N PRO A 47 2.94 -10.35 3.91
CA PRO A 47 1.70 -10.74 3.25
C PRO A 47 0.61 -11.23 4.21
N GLU A 48 0.92 -11.50 5.48
CA GLU A 48 -0.09 -11.85 6.50
C GLU A 48 -0.88 -10.62 6.99
N ILE A 49 -0.38 -9.41 6.73
CA ILE A 49 -1.08 -8.16 7.05
C ILE A 49 -2.19 -7.93 6.02
N GLU A 50 -3.44 -7.83 6.48
CA GLU A 50 -4.57 -7.53 5.61
C GLU A 50 -4.76 -6.01 5.42
N PRO A 51 -5.42 -5.55 4.34
CA PRO A 51 -5.60 -4.12 4.07
C PRO A 51 -6.36 -3.38 5.18
N GLU A 52 -7.15 -4.09 5.97
CA GLU A 52 -7.88 -3.57 7.13
C GLU A 52 -7.00 -3.30 8.35
N ASP A 53 -5.82 -3.92 8.41
CA ASP A 53 -4.87 -3.75 9.51
C ASP A 53 -3.95 -2.53 9.31
N LEU A 54 -3.94 -1.94 8.11
CA LEU A 54 -3.20 -0.72 7.79
C LEU A 54 -3.98 0.57 8.15
N PRO A 55 -3.30 1.68 8.48
CA PRO A 55 -1.84 1.89 8.46
C PRO A 55 -1.10 1.33 9.68
N LEU A 56 0.17 0.97 9.52
CA LEU A 56 1.04 0.47 10.59
C LEU A 56 2.18 1.42 10.96
N VAL A 57 2.32 2.55 10.26
CA VAL A 57 3.27 3.62 10.61
C VAL A 57 3.16 3.97 12.11
N GLY A 58 4.26 3.76 12.84
CA GLY A 58 4.35 3.99 14.29
C GLY A 58 4.32 2.73 15.16
N TYR A 59 4.00 1.56 14.60
CA TYR A 59 3.97 0.28 15.33
C TYR A 59 5.23 -0.57 15.15
N GLY A 60 6.23 -0.10 14.38
CA GLY A 60 7.49 -0.82 14.16
C GLY A 60 7.37 -2.03 13.22
N CYS A 61 6.18 -2.30 12.70
CA CYS A 61 5.97 -3.24 11.60
C CYS A 61 6.48 -2.57 10.32
N GLY A 62 7.51 -3.16 9.70
CA GLY A 62 8.11 -2.65 8.48
C GLY A 62 7.08 -2.51 7.37
N GLY A 63 7.02 -1.32 6.77
CA GLY A 63 6.15 -1.01 5.65
C GLY A 63 6.88 -0.04 4.73
N TRP A 64 6.70 -0.21 3.43
CA TRP A 64 7.25 0.68 2.43
C TRP A 64 6.36 1.91 2.31
N ILE A 65 6.94 3.10 2.48
CA ILE A 65 6.20 4.36 2.45
C ILE A 65 6.61 5.14 1.20
N PHE A 66 5.60 5.61 0.48
CA PHE A 66 5.72 6.52 -0.64
C PHE A 66 4.88 7.76 -0.43
N GLU A 67 5.52 8.91 -0.55
CA GLU A 67 4.86 10.20 -0.47
C GLU A 67 4.85 10.88 -1.84
N HIS A 68 3.72 11.47 -2.18
CA HIS A 68 3.52 12.25 -3.40
C HIS A 68 2.80 13.56 -3.05
N GLU A 69 3.00 14.62 -3.83
CA GLU A 69 2.26 15.87 -3.64
C GLU A 69 0.74 15.63 -3.69
N TYR A 70 0.00 16.34 -2.84
CA TYR A 70 -1.46 16.23 -2.79
C TYR A 70 -2.10 16.63 -4.11
N THR A 71 -3.07 15.82 -4.53
CA THR A 71 -3.97 16.13 -5.64
C THR A 71 -5.35 15.56 -5.33
N SER A 72 -6.39 16.24 -5.78
CA SER A 72 -7.77 15.80 -5.70
C SER A 72 -8.28 15.16 -7.00
N SER A 73 -7.46 15.12 -8.05
CA SER A 73 -7.84 14.54 -9.34
C SER A 73 -7.80 13.02 -9.25
N GLU A 74 -8.93 12.35 -9.55
CA GLU A 74 -9.02 10.89 -9.46
C GLU A 74 -7.96 10.18 -10.33
N SER A 75 -7.71 10.69 -11.54
CA SER A 75 -6.73 10.10 -12.46
C SER A 75 -5.30 10.26 -11.95
N GLU A 76 -4.98 11.40 -11.32
CA GLU A 76 -3.66 11.65 -10.76
C GLU A 76 -3.43 10.85 -9.48
N VAL A 77 -4.45 10.68 -8.64
CA VAL A 77 -4.40 9.79 -7.46
C VAL A 77 -4.10 8.35 -7.89
N VAL A 78 -4.81 7.85 -8.91
CA VAL A 78 -4.56 6.50 -9.45
C VAL A 78 -3.14 6.40 -10.04
N ALA A 79 -2.67 7.44 -10.73
CA ALA A 79 -1.30 7.48 -11.25
C ALA A 79 -0.25 7.48 -10.13
N ALA A 80 -0.47 8.23 -9.04
CA ALA A 80 0.40 8.25 -7.86
C ALA A 80 0.48 6.88 -7.19
N ILE A 81 -0.67 6.19 -7.03
CA ILE A 81 -0.68 4.81 -6.51
C ILE A 81 0.15 3.90 -7.43
N LYS A 82 -0.10 3.92 -8.75
CA LYS A 82 0.64 3.07 -9.69
C LYS A 82 2.14 3.34 -9.67
N LEU A 83 2.54 4.61 -9.53
CA LEU A 83 3.94 4.99 -9.40
C LEU A 83 4.55 4.43 -8.12
N GLY A 84 3.90 4.62 -6.96
CA GLY A 84 4.36 4.09 -5.69
C GLY A 84 4.46 2.56 -5.70
N LEU A 85 3.45 1.87 -6.22
CA LEU A 85 3.45 0.41 -6.36
C LEU A 85 4.54 -0.10 -7.32
N SER A 86 4.82 0.65 -8.39
CA SER A 86 5.91 0.33 -9.32
C SER A 86 7.28 0.49 -8.65
N GLN A 87 7.48 1.57 -7.89
CA GLN A 87 8.70 1.79 -7.12
C GLN A 87 8.89 0.72 -6.05
N PHE A 88 7.81 0.34 -5.36
CA PHE A 88 7.84 -0.79 -4.43
C PHE A 88 8.36 -2.05 -5.13
N LYS A 89 7.73 -2.49 -6.22
CA LYS A 89 8.17 -3.70 -6.95
C LYS A 89 9.61 -3.65 -7.44
N GLN A 90 10.13 -2.48 -7.79
CA GLN A 90 11.50 -2.32 -8.29
C GLN A 90 12.54 -2.31 -7.18
N ASN A 91 12.18 -1.87 -5.97
CA ASN A 91 13.13 -1.60 -4.89
C ASN A 91 12.91 -2.51 -3.66
N SER A 92 11.78 -3.21 -3.57
CA SER A 92 11.52 -4.21 -2.55
C SER A 92 12.38 -5.44 -2.80
N LEU A 93 12.96 -5.98 -1.74
CA LEU A 93 13.55 -7.31 -1.82
C LEU A 93 12.44 -8.33 -2.10
N GLU A 94 12.79 -9.39 -2.84
CA GLU A 94 11.88 -10.52 -3.01
C GLU A 94 11.55 -11.07 -1.62
N TYR A 95 10.25 -11.21 -1.33
CA TYR A 95 9.81 -11.69 -0.02
C TYR A 95 10.33 -13.12 0.20
N VAL A 96 11.27 -13.26 1.14
CA VAL A 96 11.74 -14.57 1.61
C VAL A 96 11.08 -14.79 2.97
N PRO A 97 10.14 -15.75 3.09
CA PRO A 97 9.53 -16.04 4.37
C PRO A 97 10.63 -16.39 5.37
N ALA A 98 10.57 -15.79 6.56
CA ALA A 98 11.47 -16.16 7.64
C ALA A 98 11.34 -17.66 7.87
N VAL A 99 12.48 -18.37 7.76
CA VAL A 99 12.55 -19.82 7.80
C VAL A 99 11.72 -20.34 8.97
N THR A 100 10.69 -21.13 8.68
CA THR A 100 9.92 -21.81 9.71
C THR A 100 10.89 -22.69 10.50
N CYS A 101 10.83 -22.54 11.80
CA CYS A 101 11.70 -23.12 12.82
C CYS A 101 12.36 -24.47 12.44
N ALA A 102 13.68 -24.59 12.62
CA ALA A 102 14.39 -25.88 12.68
C ALA A 102 14.08 -26.65 13.99
N CYS A 103 12.81 -26.69 14.37
CA CYS A 103 12.32 -27.43 15.54
C CYS A 103 11.15 -28.32 15.14
N ALA A 104 11.42 -29.26 14.24
CA ALA A 104 10.76 -30.55 14.30
C ALA A 104 11.81 -31.53 14.85
N GLN A 105 11.62 -31.93 16.11
CA GLN A 105 12.33 -33.05 16.73
C GLN A 105 12.07 -34.35 15.98
#